data_AF-A0A3E1EZF3-F1
#
_entry.id   AF-A0A3E1EZF3-F1
#
_cell.length_a   1.000
_cell.length_b   1.000
_cell.length_c   1.000
_cell.angle_alpha   90.00
_cell.angle_beta   90.00
_cell.angle_gamma   90.00
#
_symmetry.space_group_name_H-M   'P 1'
#
loop_
_entity.id
_entity.type
_entity.pdbx_description
1 polymer ?
#
loop_
_entity_poly.entity_id
_entity_poly.type
_entity_poly.pdbx_seq_one_letter_code
_entity_poly.pdbx_strand_id
1 'polypeptide(L)'
;MKCTARFYKMNYDFSPEFAEAHHDGNESENNRFYDWEDELALTNEVKDIEVIEEGVYQLQGEKGGEAFTEDIKNVVLFNIIGEDDSVTQMACSKSLVMKFDVEKTENEINLSVYLEEMEPLTNPIPGIYIAIQDFPKFLVD
;
A
#
# COMPACT_ATOMS: atom_id res chain seq x y z
N MET A 1 16.40 -0.74 13.35
CA MET A 1 14.98 -1.04 13.68
C MET A 1 14.42 -1.98 12.61
N LYS A 2 13.42 -2.80 12.93
CA LYS A 2 12.65 -3.56 11.93
C LYS A 2 11.54 -2.71 11.34
N CYS A 3 11.17 -2.97 10.09
CA CYS A 3 10.04 -2.32 9.45
C CYS A 3 9.05 -3.38 8.94
N THR A 4 7.78 -3.20 9.28
CA THR A 4 6.68 -3.98 8.72
C THR A 4 5.64 -3.03 8.13
N ALA A 5 5.27 -3.24 6.87
CA ALA A 5 4.21 -2.52 6.19
C ALA A 5 2.99 -3.42 6.00
N ARG A 6 1.81 -2.90 6.32
CA ARG A 6 0.53 -3.58 6.16
C ARG A 6 -0.38 -2.76 5.29
N PHE A 7 -1.02 -3.42 4.32
CA PHE A 7 -1.97 -2.81 3.41
C PHE A 7 -3.33 -3.48 3.60
N TYR A 8 -4.35 -2.67 3.86
CA TYR A 8 -5.71 -3.11 4.15
C TYR A 8 -6.63 -2.59 3.06
N LYS A 9 -7.27 -3.48 2.29
CA LYS A 9 -8.32 -3.06 1.36
C LYS A 9 -9.64 -3.06 2.07
N MET A 10 -10.30 -1.90 2.16
CA MET A 10 -11.60 -1.81 2.82
C MET A 10 -12.64 -2.69 2.11
N ASN A 11 -13.48 -3.36 2.90
CA ASN A 11 -14.54 -4.21 2.39
C ASN A 11 -15.82 -3.40 2.13
N TYR A 12 -16.17 -3.25 0.85
CA TYR A 12 -17.40 -2.57 0.42
C TYR A 12 -18.67 -3.23 0.98
N ASP A 13 -18.64 -4.56 1.18
CA ASP A 13 -19.79 -5.32 1.66
C ASP A 13 -19.90 -5.35 3.19
N PHE A 14 -19.01 -4.65 3.91
CA PHE A 14 -19.13 -4.56 5.37
C PHE A 14 -20.43 -3.85 5.76
N SER A 15 -21.26 -4.49 6.58
CA SER A 15 -22.47 -3.90 7.15
C SER A 15 -22.23 -3.53 8.62
N PRO A 16 -22.12 -2.22 8.93
CA PRO A 16 -22.04 -1.74 10.31
C PRO A 16 -23.27 -2.14 11.14
N GLU A 17 -24.46 -2.14 10.53
CA GLU A 17 -25.71 -2.48 11.22
C GLU A 17 -25.74 -3.95 11.62
N PHE A 18 -25.28 -4.83 10.73
CA PHE A 18 -25.18 -6.26 11.04
C PHE A 18 -24.16 -6.52 12.15
N ALA A 19 -23.00 -5.84 12.09
CA ALA A 19 -21.96 -5.92 13.11
C ALA A 19 -22.48 -5.46 14.48
N GLU A 20 -23.15 -4.31 14.55
CA GLU A 20 -23.70 -3.77 15.80
C GLU A 20 -24.76 -4.71 16.39
N ALA A 21 -25.65 -5.23 15.56
CA ALA A 21 -26.77 -6.06 16.03
C ALA A 21 -26.36 -7.47 16.50
N HIS A 22 -25.27 -8.03 15.97
CA HIS A 22 -24.94 -9.45 16.19
C HIS A 22 -23.53 -9.70 16.74
N HIS A 23 -22.64 -8.71 16.68
CA HIS A 23 -21.21 -8.86 16.97
C HIS A 23 -20.61 -7.66 17.74
N ASP A 24 -21.44 -6.86 18.43
CA ASP A 24 -21.03 -5.69 19.21
C ASP A 24 -20.17 -4.69 18.40
N GLY A 25 -20.52 -4.51 17.12
CA GLY A 25 -19.83 -3.63 16.19
C GLY A 25 -18.54 -4.22 15.58
N ASN A 26 -18.18 -5.46 15.94
CA ASN A 26 -16.99 -6.13 15.43
C ASN A 26 -17.27 -6.93 14.16
N GLU A 27 -16.19 -7.26 13.45
CA GLU A 27 -16.25 -8.14 12.31
C GLU A 27 -16.63 -9.58 12.67
N SER A 28 -17.10 -10.30 11.67
CA SER A 28 -17.33 -11.75 11.74
C SER A 28 -16.90 -12.41 10.44
N GLU A 29 -16.92 -13.74 10.41
CA GLU A 29 -16.53 -14.53 9.23
C GLU A 29 -17.29 -14.09 7.96
N ASN A 30 -18.55 -13.68 8.11
CA ASN A 30 -19.41 -13.24 7.00
C ASN A 30 -19.54 -11.70 6.89
N ASN A 31 -18.83 -10.93 7.72
CA ASN A 31 -18.90 -9.46 7.75
C ASN A 31 -17.53 -8.89 8.19
N ARG A 32 -16.52 -9.05 7.32
CA ARG A 32 -15.12 -8.67 7.58
C ARG A 32 -14.91 -7.17 7.36
N PHE A 33 -14.04 -6.53 8.13
CA PHE A 33 -13.70 -5.11 7.89
C PHE A 33 -12.93 -4.90 6.58
N TYR A 34 -12.06 -5.84 6.25
CA TYR A 34 -11.17 -5.77 5.10
C TYR A 34 -11.50 -6.86 4.08
N ASP A 35 -11.44 -6.51 2.81
CA ASP A 35 -11.59 -7.45 1.71
C ASP A 35 -10.37 -8.37 1.62
N TRP A 36 -9.18 -7.77 1.72
CA TRP A 36 -7.91 -8.48 1.85
C TRP A 36 -6.90 -7.65 2.63
N GLU A 37 -5.85 -8.34 3.06
CA GLU A 37 -4.70 -7.78 3.78
C GLU A 37 -3.41 -8.28 3.12
N ASP A 38 -2.40 -7.42 3.10
CA ASP A 38 -1.04 -7.77 2.69
C ASP A 38 -0.04 -7.30 3.76
N GLU A 39 0.97 -8.11 4.06
CA GLU A 39 2.00 -7.82 5.06
C GLU A 39 3.40 -8.02 4.46
N LEU A 40 4.20 -6.95 4.52
CA LEU A 40 5.56 -6.92 3.99
C LEU A 40 6.52 -6.56 5.11
N ALA A 41 7.40 -7.50 5.46
CA ALA A 41 8.48 -7.28 6.42
C ALA A 41 9.80 -7.03 5.68
N LEU A 42 10.46 -5.90 5.99
CA LEU A 42 11.81 -5.65 5.48
C LEU A 42 12.81 -6.52 6.23
N THR A 43 13.75 -7.10 5.48
CA THR A 43 14.78 -7.99 6.04
C THR A 43 15.96 -7.22 6.61
N ASN A 44 16.26 -6.05 6.05
CA ASN A 44 17.32 -5.15 6.51
C ASN A 44 16.89 -4.32 7.73
N GLU A 45 17.89 -3.80 8.45
CA GLU A 45 17.66 -2.79 9.49
C GLU A 45 17.38 -1.43 8.84
N VAL A 46 16.36 -0.76 9.38
CA VAL A 46 15.96 0.59 8.98
C VAL A 46 16.19 1.57 10.12
N LYS A 47 16.38 2.83 9.77
CA LYS A 47 16.51 3.94 10.72
C LYS A 47 15.36 4.93 10.65
N ASP A 48 14.65 5.02 9.53
CA ASP A 48 13.51 5.94 9.43
C ASP A 48 12.57 5.58 8.28
N ILE A 49 11.41 6.25 8.26
CA ILE A 49 10.49 6.29 7.13
C ILE A 49 10.04 7.73 6.89
N GLU A 50 10.14 8.16 5.63
CA GLU A 50 9.68 9.44 5.12
C GLU A 50 8.45 9.21 4.22
N VAL A 51 7.43 10.05 4.38
CA VAL A 51 6.20 9.96 3.58
C VAL A 51 6.06 11.20 2.71
N ILE A 52 5.81 10.99 1.41
CA ILE A 52 5.59 12.04 0.42
C ILE A 52 4.20 11.83 -0.18
N GLU A 53 3.22 12.67 0.20
CA GLU A 53 1.81 12.50 -0.20
C GLU A 53 1.52 12.86 -1.67
N GLU A 54 2.44 13.55 -2.35
CA GLU A 54 2.34 13.93 -3.77
C GLU A 54 3.66 13.67 -4.48
N GLY A 55 4.00 12.40 -4.62
CA GLY A 55 5.21 11.93 -5.27
C GLY A 55 5.01 11.51 -6.72
N VAL A 56 6.12 11.07 -7.31
CA VAL A 56 6.18 10.37 -8.60
C VAL A 56 6.94 9.06 -8.37
N TYR A 57 6.32 7.94 -8.68
CA TYR A 57 6.94 6.62 -8.64
C TYR A 57 7.41 6.22 -10.04
N GLN A 58 8.64 5.72 -10.17
CA GLN A 58 9.14 5.21 -11.45
C GLN A 58 8.94 3.70 -11.54
N LEU A 59 7.96 3.28 -12.35
CA LEU A 59 7.77 1.88 -12.69
C LEU A 59 8.76 1.48 -13.78
N GLN A 60 9.58 0.49 -13.49
CA GLN A 60 10.62 -0.01 -14.41
C GLN A 60 10.47 -1.51 -14.62
N GLY A 61 10.77 -1.97 -15.83
CA GLY A 61 10.67 -3.39 -16.17
C GLY A 61 11.05 -3.67 -17.61
N GLU A 62 10.66 -4.84 -18.10
CA GLU A 62 10.86 -5.28 -19.48
C GLU A 62 9.53 -5.72 -20.09
N LYS A 63 9.20 -5.25 -21.30
CA LYS A 63 8.04 -5.70 -22.08
C LYS A 63 8.53 -6.17 -23.45
N GLY A 64 8.35 -7.45 -23.75
CA GLY A 64 8.71 -8.01 -25.06
C GLY A 64 10.20 -7.95 -25.41
N GLY A 65 11.10 -7.96 -24.42
CA GLY A 65 12.55 -7.83 -24.64
C GLY A 65 13.07 -6.39 -24.59
N GLU A 66 12.20 -5.40 -24.50
CA GLU A 66 12.59 -3.99 -24.39
C GLU A 66 12.39 -3.47 -22.97
N ALA A 67 13.44 -2.86 -22.40
CA ALA A 67 13.36 -2.20 -21.11
C ALA A 67 12.50 -0.93 -21.20
N PHE A 68 11.69 -0.67 -20.18
CA PHE A 68 10.88 0.55 -20.06
C PHE A 68 11.04 1.21 -18.69
N THR A 69 10.69 2.50 -18.64
CA THR A 69 10.61 3.28 -17.41
C THR A 69 9.48 4.30 -17.57
N GLU A 70 8.55 4.30 -16.63
CA GLU A 70 7.35 5.14 -16.68
C GLU A 70 7.10 5.82 -15.34
N ASP A 71 6.73 7.09 -15.41
CA ASP A 71 6.39 7.90 -14.25
C ASP A 71 4.90 7.73 -13.89
N ILE A 72 4.63 7.15 -12.73
CA ILE A 72 3.31 7.13 -12.10
C ILE A 72 3.22 8.35 -11.18
N LYS A 73 2.42 9.33 -11.58
CA LYS A 73 2.26 10.60 -10.87
C LYS A 73 1.20 10.49 -9.78
N ASN A 74 1.18 11.45 -8.86
CA ASN A 74 0.17 11.58 -7.81
C ASN A 74 0.08 10.31 -6.95
N VAL A 75 1.22 9.85 -6.48
CA VAL A 75 1.33 8.71 -5.57
C VAL A 75 1.68 9.19 -4.16
N VAL A 76 1.24 8.46 -3.15
CA VAL A 76 1.80 8.53 -1.80
C VAL A 76 3.02 7.61 -1.77
N LEU A 77 4.20 8.17 -1.58
CA LEU A 77 5.45 7.43 -1.45
C LEU A 77 5.78 7.22 0.02
N PHE A 78 6.19 6.00 0.35
CA PHE A 78 6.73 5.63 1.65
C PHE A 78 8.19 5.23 1.43
N ASN A 79 9.10 6.16 1.69
CA ASN A 79 10.54 5.96 1.56
C ASN A 79 11.08 5.39 2.88
N ILE A 80 11.37 4.11 2.90
CA ILE A 80 11.92 3.43 4.06
C ILE A 80 13.45 3.48 3.95
N ILE A 81 14.08 4.12 4.94
CA ILE A 81 15.50 4.45 4.93
C ILE A 81 16.26 3.40 5.76
N GLY A 82 17.14 2.65 5.10
CA GLY A 82 18.06 1.70 5.71
C GLY A 82 19.12 2.36 6.59
N GLU A 83 19.70 1.60 7.52
CA GLU A 83 20.89 2.01 8.28
C GLU A 83 22.08 2.34 7.38
N ASP A 84 22.15 1.71 6.20
CA ASP A 84 23.15 1.90 5.16
C ASP A 84 22.82 3.02 4.15
N ASP A 85 21.83 3.87 4.46
CA ASP A 85 21.28 4.91 3.58
C ASP A 85 20.60 4.40 2.30
N SER A 86 20.39 3.08 2.17
CA SER A 86 19.54 2.55 1.09
C SER A 86 18.08 2.98 1.27
N VAL A 87 17.36 3.17 0.16
CA VAL A 87 15.94 3.54 0.18
C VAL A 87 15.12 2.45 -0.47
N THR A 88 14.28 1.82 0.33
CA THR A 88 13.22 0.92 -0.16
C THR A 88 11.94 1.74 -0.28
N GLN A 89 11.42 1.84 -1.51
CA GLN A 89 10.23 2.65 -1.78
C GLN A 89 9.00 1.75 -1.91
N MET A 90 7.96 2.07 -1.13
CA MET A 90 6.60 1.61 -1.37
C MET A 90 5.77 2.79 -1.90
N ALA A 91 4.75 2.50 -2.69
CA ALA A 91 3.96 3.53 -3.34
C ALA A 91 2.51 3.11 -3.53
N CYS A 92 1.59 4.04 -3.30
CA CYS A 92 0.18 3.87 -3.61
C CYS A 92 -0.30 5.03 -4.48
N SER A 93 -1.10 4.79 -5.52
CA SER A 93 -1.88 5.86 -6.17
C SER A 93 -2.65 6.63 -5.10
N LYS A 94 -2.59 7.97 -5.12
CA LYS A 94 -3.24 8.81 -4.10
C LYS A 94 -4.76 8.58 -4.03
N SER A 95 -5.38 8.27 -5.16
CA SER A 95 -6.81 7.90 -5.22
C SER A 95 -7.17 6.61 -4.49
N LEU A 96 -6.19 5.74 -4.22
CA LEU A 96 -6.41 4.52 -3.45
C LEU A 96 -6.29 4.76 -1.95
N VAL A 97 -5.55 5.77 -1.50
CA VAL A 97 -5.21 5.90 -0.08
C VAL A 97 -6.32 6.64 0.66
N MET A 98 -7.10 5.91 1.45
CA MET A 98 -8.08 6.51 2.36
C MET A 98 -7.39 7.17 3.56
N LYS A 99 -6.44 6.45 4.17
CA LYS A 99 -5.57 6.94 5.24
C LYS A 99 -4.34 6.05 5.40
N PHE A 100 -3.35 6.53 6.13
CA PHE A 100 -2.22 5.72 6.59
C PHE A 100 -1.79 6.15 7.99
N ASP A 101 -1.19 5.22 8.71
CA ASP A 101 -0.66 5.42 10.05
C ASP A 101 0.80 4.92 10.09
N VAL A 102 1.68 5.70 10.72
CA VAL A 102 3.08 5.34 10.92
C VAL A 102 3.37 5.34 12.41
N GLU A 103 3.60 4.16 12.96
CA GLU A 103 3.98 3.97 14.35
C GLU A 103 5.47 3.69 14.45
N LYS A 104 6.18 4.56 15.19
CA LYS A 104 7.62 4.43 15.45
C LYS A 104 7.83 4.11 16.93
N THR A 105 8.53 3.02 17.19
CA THR A 105 9.02 2.64 18.52
C THR A 105 10.55 2.65 18.51
N GLU A 106 11.19 2.34 19.64
CA GLU A 106 12.66 2.25 19.70
C GLU A 106 13.25 1.16 18.79
N ASN A 107 12.49 0.10 18.50
CA ASN A 107 12.97 -1.08 17.79
C ASN A 107 12.27 -1.35 16.46
N GLU A 108 11.09 -0.77 16.25
CA GLU A 108 10.20 -1.11 15.13
C GLU A 108 9.54 0.12 14.53
N ILE A 109 9.37 0.07 13.20
CA ILE A 109 8.51 0.95 12.42
C ILE A 109 7.38 0.09 11.85
N ASN A 110 6.14 0.44 12.18
CA ASN A 110 4.95 -0.18 11.59
C ASN A 110 4.25 0.85 10.70
N LEU A 111 4.13 0.53 9.42
CA LEU A 111 3.33 1.29 8.45
C LEU A 111 2.02 0.54 8.23
N SER A 112 0.89 1.23 8.39
CA SER A 112 -0.44 0.72 8.05
C SER A 112 -1.06 1.62 7.00
N VAL A 113 -1.42 1.08 5.84
CA VAL A 113 -2.06 1.82 4.73
C VAL A 113 -3.44 1.24 4.49
N TYR A 114 -4.46 2.09 4.50
CA TYR A 114 -5.86 1.70 4.28
C TYR A 114 -6.30 2.18 2.91
N LEU A 115 -6.69 1.24 2.06
CA LEU A 115 -7.03 1.45 0.67
C LEU A 115 -8.55 1.49 0.45
N GLU A 116 -8.99 2.41 -0.40
CA GLU A 116 -10.38 2.62 -0.81
C GLU A 116 -11.08 1.33 -1.27
N GLU A 117 -12.36 1.16 -0.95
CA GLU A 117 -13.09 -0.10 -1.15
C GLU A 117 -13.55 -0.34 -2.61
N MET A 118 -13.86 0.70 -3.37
CA MET A 118 -14.41 0.55 -4.73
C MET A 118 -13.37 0.76 -5.83
N GLU A 119 -12.25 1.40 -5.52
CA GLU A 119 -11.27 1.77 -6.54
C GLU A 119 -10.48 0.51 -6.99
N PRO A 120 -10.56 0.13 -8.28
CA PRO A 120 -9.82 -1.01 -8.79
C PRO A 120 -8.33 -0.67 -8.86
N LEU A 121 -7.51 -1.66 -8.52
CA LEU A 121 -6.06 -1.50 -8.47
C LEU A 121 -5.31 -2.69 -9.04
N THR A 122 -4.05 -2.46 -9.34
CA THR A 122 -3.06 -3.50 -9.67
C THR A 122 -1.87 -3.40 -8.73
N ASN A 123 -1.27 -4.55 -8.42
CA ASN A 123 -0.06 -4.66 -7.62
C ASN A 123 1.05 -5.29 -8.49
N PRO A 124 1.80 -4.49 -9.28
CA PRO A 124 2.83 -5.04 -10.18
C PRO A 124 4.06 -5.55 -9.42
N ILE A 125 4.32 -5.00 -8.23
CA ILE A 125 5.47 -5.30 -7.38
C ILE A 125 4.97 -5.22 -5.92
N PRO A 126 5.43 -6.10 -5.00
CA PRO A 126 5.09 -6.00 -3.58
C PRO A 126 5.31 -4.58 -3.03
N GLY A 127 4.29 -4.04 -2.36
CA GLY A 127 4.32 -2.68 -1.79
C GLY A 127 4.03 -1.56 -2.79
N ILE A 128 3.72 -1.88 -4.06
CA ILE A 128 3.34 -0.92 -5.09
C ILE A 128 1.90 -1.17 -5.50
N TYR A 129 0.98 -0.27 -5.18
CA TYR A 129 -0.44 -0.37 -5.53
C TYR A 129 -0.83 0.80 -6.43
N ILE A 130 -1.23 0.51 -7.66
CA ILE A 130 -1.54 1.53 -8.67
C ILE A 130 -3.01 1.41 -9.06
N ALA A 131 -3.76 2.51 -8.99
CA ALA A 131 -5.13 2.54 -9.47
C ALA A 131 -5.15 2.22 -10.97
N ILE A 132 -6.14 1.46 -11.45
CA ILE A 132 -6.18 1.06 -12.87
C ILE A 132 -6.17 2.27 -13.81
N GLN A 133 -6.76 3.40 -13.40
CA GLN A 133 -6.75 4.64 -14.18
C GLN A 133 -5.37 5.29 -14.30
N ASP A 134 -4.46 5.06 -13.35
CA ASP A 134 -3.09 5.59 -13.34
C ASP A 134 -2.08 4.65 -14.00
N PHE A 135 -2.46 3.39 -14.25
CA PHE A 135 -1.56 2.38 -14.78
C PHE A 135 -1.19 2.65 -16.25
N PRO A 136 0.09 2.49 -16.66
CA PRO A 136 0.50 2.79 -18.02
C PRO A 136 -0.22 1.92 -19.05
N LYS A 137 -1.03 2.56 -19.92
CA LYS A 137 -1.91 1.86 -20.85
C LYS A 137 -1.19 0.91 -21.83
N PHE A 138 0.05 1.23 -22.21
CA PHE A 138 0.82 0.36 -23.12
C PHE A 138 1.30 -0.93 -22.44
N LEU A 139 1.25 -1.02 -21.11
CA LEU A 139 1.55 -2.24 -20.37
C LEU A 139 0.35 -3.17 -20.26
N VAL A 140 -0.87 -2.67 -20.49
CA VAL A 140 -2.10 -3.48 -20.55
C VAL A 140 -2.17 -4.18 -21.92
N ASP A 141 -2.52 -5.46 -21.91
CA ASP A 141 -2.68 -6.29 -23.12
C ASP A 141 -4.14 -6.31 -23.64
#